data_AF-T1AS74-F1
#
_entry.id   AF-T1AS74-F1
#
_cell.length_a   1.000
_cell.length_b   1.000
_cell.length_c   1.000
_cell.angle_alpha   90.00
_cell.angle_beta   90.00
_cell.angle_gamma   90.00
#
_symmetry.space_group_name_H-M   'P 1'
#
loop_
_entity.id
_entity.type
_entity.pdbx_description
1 polymer ?
#
loop_
_entity_poly.entity_id
_entity_poly.type
_entity_poly.pdbx_seq_one_letter_code
_entity_poly.pdbx_strand_id
1 'polypeptide(L)'
;KNAVSAKTWIHEHDKGIGVSRNPWQRDQYQVIEEFIMATNESPEREERIEMEIVVDAYGAEERAMGWYYYLEDTLTFPFSARCATERATSPLKKGDEVDVVAMAPDDECWHDMLVMIRWQHQGKLAVPLSQLEPSSDAGAATIQAVEDWHYWVQQGYEF
;
A
#
# COMPACT_ATOMS: atom_id res chain seq x y z
N LYS A 1 -12.56 0.53 -27.65
CA LYS A 1 -11.65 0.40 -28.81
C LYS A 1 -10.65 1.55 -28.74
N ASN A 2 -9.37 1.20 -28.78
CA ASN A 2 -8.18 2.06 -28.91
C ASN A 2 -7.56 2.57 -27.60
N ALA A 3 -7.16 1.62 -26.74
CA ALA A 3 -5.89 1.74 -26.04
C ALA A 3 -4.77 1.57 -27.08
N VAL A 4 -4.47 2.63 -27.83
CA VAL A 4 -3.18 2.71 -28.53
C VAL A 4 -2.19 3.06 -27.44
N SER A 5 -1.40 2.05 -27.05
CA SER A 5 -0.37 2.10 -26.02
C SER A 5 0.41 3.41 -26.04
N ALA A 6 0.41 4.13 -24.91
CA ALA A 6 1.19 5.36 -24.74
C ALA A 6 2.69 5.13 -25.02
N LYS A 7 3.18 3.88 -24.92
CA LYS A 7 4.54 3.49 -25.29
C LYS A 7 4.85 3.68 -26.78
N THR A 8 3.85 3.63 -27.67
CA THR A 8 4.07 3.75 -29.12
C THR A 8 4.33 5.20 -29.54
N TRP A 9 3.74 6.18 -28.84
CA TRP A 9 3.98 7.61 -29.09
C TRP A 9 5.38 8.08 -28.66
N ILE A 10 5.98 7.43 -27.66
CA ILE A 10 7.30 7.79 -27.12
C ILE A 10 8.43 7.37 -28.07
N HIS A 11 8.26 6.29 -28.85
CA HIS A 11 9.30 5.77 -29.74
C HIS A 11 9.33 6.42 -31.14
N GLU A 12 8.23 7.05 -31.55
CA GLU A 12 8.10 7.63 -32.90
C GLU A 12 8.67 9.05 -33.00
N HIS A 13 8.88 9.73 -31.86
CA HIS A 13 9.41 11.10 -31.80
C HIS A 13 10.94 11.20 -31.80
N ASP A 14 11.65 10.06 -31.88
CA ASP A 14 13.11 10.00 -31.83
C ASP A 14 13.76 9.87 -33.23
N LYS A 15 12.94 9.82 -34.30
CA LYS A 15 13.45 9.84 -35.67
C LYS A 15 13.59 11.27 -36.19
N GLY A 16 14.65 11.90 -35.70
CA GLY A 16 15.44 12.78 -36.55
C GLY A 16 15.07 14.24 -36.50
N ILE A 17 15.27 14.91 -35.36
CA ILE A 17 15.67 16.31 -35.35
C ILE A 17 16.60 16.48 -34.15
N GLY A 18 17.82 16.98 -34.36
CA GLY A 18 18.73 17.29 -33.25
C GLY A 18 18.12 18.39 -32.38
N VAL A 19 17.51 18.02 -31.26
CA VAL A 19 16.95 18.98 -30.31
C VAL A 19 17.99 19.25 -29.23
N SER A 20 18.47 20.49 -29.18
CA SER A 20 19.30 20.99 -28.09
C SER A 20 18.58 20.78 -26.76
N ARG A 21 19.24 20.12 -25.80
CA ARG A 21 18.70 19.81 -24.47
C ARG A 21 18.26 21.10 -23.76
N ASN A 22 16.96 21.34 -23.69
CA ASN A 22 16.38 22.40 -22.86
C ASN A 22 16.36 21.92 -21.38
N PRO A 23 16.99 22.63 -20.42
CA PRO A 23 17.06 22.19 -19.03
C PRO A 23 15.70 22.03 -18.33
N TRP A 24 14.65 22.70 -18.83
CA TRP A 24 13.28 22.70 -18.26
C TRP A 24 12.39 21.56 -18.79
N GLN A 25 12.88 20.77 -19.75
CA GLN A 25 12.12 19.66 -20.32
C GLN A 25 12.13 18.43 -19.40
N ARG A 26 13.13 18.30 -18.50
CA ARG A 26 13.24 17.19 -17.54
C ARG A 26 12.09 17.14 -16.54
N ASP A 27 11.66 18.28 -16.01
CA ASP A 27 10.63 18.32 -14.97
C ASP A 27 9.26 17.89 -15.49
N GLN A 28 8.95 18.17 -16.77
CA GLN A 28 7.67 17.77 -17.36
C GLN A 28 7.59 16.26 -17.59
N TYR A 29 8.68 15.60 -18.02
CA TYR A 29 8.70 14.15 -18.17
C TYR A 29 8.70 13.43 -16.82
N GLN A 30 9.38 13.98 -15.81
CA GLN A 30 9.38 13.44 -14.46
C GLN A 30 7.96 13.43 -13.85
N VAL A 31 7.22 14.54 -13.97
CA VAL A 31 5.84 14.65 -13.47
C VAL A 31 4.87 13.76 -14.26
N ILE A 32 5.07 13.62 -15.58
CA ILE A 32 4.26 12.72 -16.41
C ILE A 32 4.58 11.26 -16.07
N GLU A 33 5.84 10.90 -15.84
CA GLU A 33 6.23 9.57 -15.40
C GLU A 33 5.67 9.27 -14.00
N GLU A 34 5.79 10.18 -13.04
CA GLU A 34 5.19 10.04 -11.71
C GLU A 34 3.66 9.90 -11.77
N PHE A 35 2.99 10.68 -12.62
CA PHE A 35 1.55 10.56 -12.83
C PHE A 35 1.17 9.24 -13.51
N ILE A 36 1.88 8.84 -14.58
CA ILE A 36 1.63 7.58 -15.29
C ILE A 36 1.89 6.38 -14.39
N MET A 37 2.96 6.41 -13.59
CA MET A 37 3.26 5.37 -12.60
C MET A 37 2.19 5.33 -11.52
N ALA A 38 1.78 6.46 -10.93
CA ALA A 38 0.69 6.50 -9.96
C ALA A 38 -0.66 6.04 -10.55
N THR A 39 -0.94 6.35 -11.82
CA THR A 39 -2.14 5.88 -12.51
C THR A 39 -2.06 4.44 -12.99
N ASN A 40 -0.86 3.88 -13.16
CA ASN A 40 -0.66 2.47 -13.48
C ASN A 40 -0.72 1.65 -12.20
N GLU A 41 -0.12 2.09 -11.09
CA GLU A 41 -0.21 1.42 -9.79
C GLU A 41 -1.65 1.16 -9.36
N SER A 42 -2.59 2.04 -9.71
CA SER A 42 -4.00 1.86 -9.35
C SER A 42 -4.64 0.63 -10.04
N PRO A 43 -4.62 0.43 -11.37
CA PRO A 43 -5.07 -0.79 -12.03
C PRO A 43 -4.48 -2.10 -11.52
N GLU A 44 -3.19 -2.14 -11.19
CA GLU A 44 -2.45 -3.38 -10.87
C GLU A 44 -2.57 -3.66 -9.37
N ARG A 45 -2.82 -2.62 -8.56
CA ARG A 45 -3.35 -2.73 -7.20
C ARG A 45 -4.79 -3.24 -7.20
N GLU A 46 -5.67 -2.67 -8.02
CA GLU A 46 -7.07 -3.12 -8.12
C GLU A 46 -7.14 -4.57 -8.63
N GLU A 47 -6.31 -4.94 -9.62
CA GLU A 47 -6.20 -6.33 -10.09
C GLU A 47 -5.74 -7.26 -8.97
N ARG A 48 -4.70 -6.89 -8.20
CA ARG A 48 -4.26 -7.69 -7.05
C ARG A 48 -5.34 -7.79 -5.97
N ILE A 49 -6.04 -6.72 -5.67
CA ILE A 49 -7.16 -6.74 -4.72
C ILE A 49 -8.23 -7.72 -5.22
N GLU A 50 -8.70 -7.59 -6.44
CA GLU A 50 -9.77 -8.42 -7.02
C GLU A 50 -9.36 -9.88 -7.21
N MET A 51 -8.14 -10.13 -7.69
CA MET A 51 -7.68 -11.42 -8.18
C MET A 51 -6.76 -12.18 -7.21
N GLU A 52 -6.30 -11.56 -6.13
CA GLU A 52 -5.49 -12.21 -5.09
C GLU A 52 -6.07 -12.06 -3.68
N ILE A 53 -6.67 -10.91 -3.33
CA ILE A 53 -7.08 -10.61 -1.95
C ILE A 53 -8.53 -10.98 -1.68
N VAL A 54 -9.48 -10.46 -2.47
CA VAL A 54 -10.93 -10.68 -2.27
C VAL A 54 -11.53 -11.65 -3.29
N VAL A 55 -10.71 -12.60 -3.76
CA VAL A 55 -11.09 -13.60 -4.76
C VAL A 55 -12.28 -14.41 -4.30
N ASP A 56 -13.34 -14.42 -5.10
CA ASP A 56 -14.57 -15.15 -4.82
C ASP A 56 -15.17 -14.85 -3.43
N ALA A 57 -14.93 -13.65 -2.87
CA ALA A 57 -15.53 -13.24 -1.62
C ALA A 57 -16.97 -12.73 -1.85
N TYR A 58 -17.94 -13.49 -1.36
CA TYR A 58 -19.38 -13.22 -1.48
C TYR A 58 -19.94 -12.37 -0.34
N GLY A 59 -19.19 -12.17 0.74
CA GLY A 59 -19.61 -11.33 1.87
C GLY A 59 -18.47 -10.76 2.70
N ALA A 60 -18.84 -9.97 3.71
CA ALA A 60 -17.90 -9.20 4.52
C ALA A 60 -16.87 -10.04 5.25
N GLU A 61 -17.30 -11.14 5.86
CA GLU A 61 -16.39 -12.04 6.57
C GLU A 61 -15.32 -12.62 5.63
N GLU A 62 -15.72 -13.02 4.41
CA GLU A 62 -14.80 -13.56 3.41
C GLU A 62 -13.83 -12.49 2.89
N ARG A 63 -14.28 -11.24 2.69
CA ARG A 63 -13.36 -10.14 2.32
C ARG A 63 -12.37 -9.82 3.43
N ALA A 64 -12.83 -9.80 4.68
CA ALA A 64 -11.96 -9.57 5.83
C ALA A 64 -10.90 -10.68 5.95
N MET A 65 -11.28 -11.95 5.75
CA MET A 65 -10.35 -13.08 5.77
C MET A 65 -9.39 -13.07 4.59
N GLY A 66 -9.85 -12.68 3.40
CA GLY A 66 -8.97 -12.47 2.25
C GLY A 66 -7.88 -11.43 2.53
N TRP A 67 -8.27 -10.28 3.07
CA TRP A 67 -7.32 -9.25 3.53
C TRP A 67 -6.37 -9.75 4.62
N TYR A 68 -6.91 -10.46 5.62
CA TYR A 68 -6.13 -10.99 6.73
C TYR A 68 -5.02 -11.92 6.22
N TYR A 69 -5.37 -12.92 5.41
CA TYR A 69 -4.39 -13.89 4.92
C TYR A 69 -3.39 -13.27 3.94
N TYR A 70 -3.83 -12.39 3.05
CA TYR A 70 -2.92 -11.65 2.19
C TYR A 70 -1.86 -10.88 2.99
N LEU A 71 -2.30 -10.13 4.01
CA LEU A 71 -1.39 -9.36 4.87
C LEU A 71 -0.50 -10.27 5.72
N GLU A 72 -1.06 -11.34 6.31
CA GLU A 72 -0.30 -12.28 7.13
C GLU A 72 0.83 -12.96 6.34
N ASP A 73 0.56 -13.37 5.10
CA ASP A 73 1.53 -14.03 4.23
C ASP A 73 2.55 -13.06 3.61
N THR A 74 2.15 -11.80 3.36
CA THR A 74 2.98 -10.82 2.63
C THR A 74 3.83 -9.94 3.56
N LEU A 75 3.35 -9.62 4.76
CA LEU A 75 4.09 -8.81 5.73
C LEU A 75 5.27 -9.62 6.29
N THR A 76 6.48 -9.07 6.19
CA THR A 76 7.68 -9.69 6.74
C THR A 76 7.94 -9.14 8.13
N PHE A 77 7.68 -9.95 9.16
CA PHE A 77 7.88 -9.56 10.55
C PHE A 77 9.28 -9.95 11.10
N PRO A 78 9.82 -9.19 12.06
CA PRO A 78 9.35 -7.88 12.47
C PRO A 78 9.77 -6.79 11.46
N PHE A 79 9.01 -5.69 11.42
CA PHE A 79 9.41 -4.48 10.68
C PHE A 79 9.13 -3.21 11.49
N SER A 80 9.95 -2.19 11.29
CA SER A 80 9.78 -0.88 11.92
C SER A 80 8.73 -0.06 11.18
N ALA A 81 7.89 0.65 11.92
CA ALA A 81 6.90 1.56 11.36
C ALA A 81 6.78 2.82 12.21
N ARG A 82 6.24 3.89 11.61
CA ARG A 82 5.92 5.15 12.27
C ARG A 82 4.42 5.37 12.27
N CYS A 83 3.86 5.80 13.39
CA CYS A 83 2.47 6.23 13.45
C CYS A 83 2.27 7.52 12.63
N ALA A 84 1.52 7.44 11.54
CA ALA A 84 1.26 8.55 10.63
C ALA A 84 -0.01 9.33 11.00
N THR A 85 -0.99 8.63 11.57
CA THR A 85 -2.30 9.17 11.94
C THR A 85 -2.73 8.63 13.31
N GLU A 86 -3.26 9.49 14.18
CA GLU A 86 -3.79 9.05 15.48
C GLU A 86 -5.17 8.39 15.32
N ARG A 87 -5.43 7.34 16.09
CA ARG A 87 -6.73 6.64 16.16
C ARG A 87 -7.20 6.62 17.60
N ALA A 88 -8.50 6.84 17.84
CA ALA A 88 -9.06 6.82 19.19
C ALA A 88 -8.90 5.46 19.90
N THR A 89 -8.77 4.37 19.13
CA THR A 89 -8.55 3.01 19.61
C THR A 89 -7.08 2.69 19.91
N SER A 90 -6.16 3.62 19.65
CA SER A 90 -4.72 3.43 19.79
C SER A 90 -4.12 4.51 20.70
N PRO A 91 -3.19 4.16 21.61
CA PRO A 91 -2.48 5.14 22.42
C PRO A 91 -1.38 5.87 21.64
N LEU A 92 -1.02 5.41 20.44
CA LEU A 92 0.09 5.96 19.66
C LEU A 92 -0.16 7.41 19.26
N LYS A 93 0.91 8.19 19.27
CA LYS A 93 0.96 9.56 18.79
C LYS A 93 1.61 9.63 17.43
N LYS A 94 1.21 10.63 16.65
CA LYS A 94 1.81 10.86 15.34
C LYS A 94 3.32 11.07 15.50
N GLY A 95 4.10 10.28 14.77
CA GLY A 95 5.56 10.25 14.84
C GLY A 95 6.15 9.17 15.73
N ASP A 96 5.35 8.48 16.55
CA ASP A 96 5.85 7.36 17.37
C ASP A 96 6.37 6.24 16.47
N GLU A 97 7.58 5.74 16.79
CA GLU A 97 8.19 4.60 16.13
C GLU A 97 7.90 3.32 16.90
N VAL A 98 7.52 2.26 16.18
CA VAL A 98 7.11 0.97 16.75
C VAL A 98 7.66 -0.18 15.91
N ASP A 99 7.93 -1.31 16.57
CA ASP A 99 8.18 -2.57 15.89
C ASP A 99 6.86 -3.32 15.73
N VAL A 100 6.44 -3.56 14.49
CA VAL A 100 5.35 -4.48 14.18
C VAL A 100 5.89 -5.90 14.17
N VAL A 101 5.26 -6.80 14.95
CA VAL A 101 5.81 -8.14 15.23
C VAL A 101 4.95 -9.30 14.76
N ALA A 102 3.68 -9.06 14.44
CA ALA A 102 2.74 -10.04 13.86
C ALA A 102 1.44 -9.35 13.42
N MET A 103 0.59 -10.05 12.68
CA MET A 103 -0.85 -9.75 12.66
C MET A 103 -1.44 -9.93 14.06
N ALA A 104 -2.52 -9.20 14.37
CA ALA A 104 -3.36 -9.52 15.52
C ALA A 104 -4.13 -10.83 15.26
N PRO A 105 -4.74 -11.47 16.28
CA PRO A 105 -5.64 -12.59 16.06
C PRO A 105 -6.71 -12.29 15.00
N ASP A 106 -7.10 -13.29 14.23
CA ASP A 106 -8.02 -13.18 13.10
C ASP A 106 -9.43 -12.72 13.53
N ASP A 107 -9.90 -13.17 14.69
CA ASP A 107 -11.19 -12.77 15.30
C ASP A 107 -11.25 -11.27 15.68
N GLU A 108 -10.10 -10.63 15.92
CA GLU A 108 -10.01 -9.18 16.14
C GLU A 108 -9.96 -8.38 14.82
N CYS A 109 -9.75 -9.04 13.68
CA CYS A 109 -9.53 -8.40 12.37
C CYS A 109 -10.78 -8.37 11.46
N TRP A 110 -11.96 -8.70 11.97
CA TRP A 110 -13.19 -8.74 11.16
C TRP A 110 -13.70 -7.36 10.70
N HIS A 111 -13.24 -6.28 11.36
CA HIS A 111 -13.73 -4.91 11.12
C HIS A 111 -12.62 -3.88 10.85
N ASP A 112 -11.36 -4.25 11.08
CA ASP A 112 -10.17 -3.45 10.73
C ASP A 112 -8.98 -4.42 10.68
N MET A 113 -7.96 -4.15 9.85
CA MET A 113 -6.74 -4.96 9.88
C MET A 113 -5.84 -4.46 11.01
N LEU A 114 -5.73 -5.28 12.06
CA LEU A 114 -4.94 -4.96 13.24
C LEU A 114 -3.61 -5.71 13.21
N VAL A 115 -2.54 -5.03 13.66
CA VAL A 115 -1.22 -5.64 13.83
C VAL A 115 -0.74 -5.51 15.27
N MET A 116 0.02 -6.49 15.71
CA MET A 116 0.66 -6.49 17.02
C MET A 116 1.95 -5.71 16.97
N ILE A 117 2.05 -4.65 17.76
CA ILE A 117 3.31 -3.94 18.00
C ILE A 117 3.97 -4.40 19.29
N ARG A 118 5.30 -4.30 19.36
CA ARG A 118 6.02 -4.39 20.64
C ARG A 118 5.59 -3.21 21.52
N TRP A 119 5.09 -3.50 22.72
CA TRP A 119 4.54 -2.47 23.60
C TRP A 119 5.09 -2.61 25.03
N GLN A 120 5.74 -1.54 25.50
CA GLN A 120 6.38 -1.50 26.83
C GLN A 120 7.35 -2.68 27.04
N HIS A 121 7.74 -2.95 28.29
CA HIS A 121 8.86 -3.87 28.58
C HIS A 121 8.59 -5.33 28.21
N GLN A 122 7.34 -5.81 28.20
CA GLN A 122 7.02 -7.23 27.92
C GLN A 122 5.67 -7.45 27.21
N GLY A 123 4.99 -6.39 26.78
CA GLY A 123 3.66 -6.48 26.18
C GLY A 123 3.68 -6.49 24.65
N LYS A 124 2.55 -6.89 24.08
CA LYS A 124 2.17 -6.57 22.70
C LYS A 124 0.84 -5.82 22.74
N LEU A 125 0.62 -4.93 21.77
CA LEU A 125 -0.61 -4.19 21.64
C LEU A 125 -1.10 -4.28 20.20
N ALA A 126 -2.38 -4.60 20.01
CA ALA A 126 -3.02 -4.54 18.70
C ALA A 126 -3.32 -3.08 18.35
N VAL A 127 -2.93 -2.66 17.16
CA VAL A 127 -3.19 -1.31 16.64
C VAL A 127 -3.62 -1.39 15.17
N PRO A 128 -4.53 -0.52 14.70
CA PRO A 128 -4.88 -0.44 13.28
C PRO A 128 -3.66 -0.27 12.39
N LEU A 129 -3.49 -1.16 11.41
CA LEU A 129 -2.43 -1.08 10.42
C LEU A 129 -2.53 0.21 9.59
N SER A 130 -3.75 0.67 9.35
CA SER A 130 -4.07 1.91 8.62
C SER A 130 -3.50 3.19 9.23
N GLN A 131 -2.98 3.12 10.46
CA GLN A 131 -2.37 4.25 11.15
C GLN A 131 -0.84 4.26 11.02
N LEU A 132 -0.24 3.19 10.50
CA LEU A 132 1.21 2.97 10.48
C LEU A 132 1.77 3.13 9.06
N GLU A 133 2.88 3.85 8.94
CA GLU A 133 3.71 3.88 7.74
C GLU A 133 4.93 2.98 7.97
N PRO A 134 5.18 1.95 7.15
CA PRO A 134 6.39 1.16 7.27
C PRO A 134 7.62 2.02 7.00
N SER A 135 8.71 1.75 7.71
CA SER A 135 9.99 2.40 7.44
C SER A 135 10.54 1.96 6.08
N SER A 136 11.37 2.81 5.44
CA SER A 136 11.90 2.56 4.10
C SER A 136 12.84 1.34 4.00
N ASP A 137 13.31 0.83 5.13
CA ASP A 137 14.11 -0.39 5.23
C ASP A 137 13.25 -1.67 5.36
N ALA A 138 11.92 -1.53 5.49
CA ALA A 138 11.02 -2.67 5.38
C ALA A 138 11.11 -3.30 3.99
N GLY A 139 10.80 -4.60 3.90
CA GLY A 139 10.81 -5.31 2.62
C GLY A 139 9.82 -4.71 1.62
N ALA A 140 10.16 -4.71 0.33
CA ALA A 140 9.31 -4.13 -0.71
C ALA A 140 7.88 -4.71 -0.72
N ALA A 141 7.74 -6.02 -0.49
CA ALA A 141 6.43 -6.67 -0.36
C ALA A 141 5.63 -6.16 0.85
N THR A 142 6.30 -5.90 1.98
CA THR A 142 5.67 -5.32 3.18
C THR A 142 5.20 -3.90 2.93
N ILE A 143 6.01 -3.07 2.27
CA ILE A 143 5.64 -1.70 1.91
C ILE A 143 4.40 -1.72 1.00
N GLN A 144 4.44 -2.53 -0.06
CA GLN A 144 3.32 -2.68 -1.00
C GLN A 144 2.03 -3.14 -0.31
N ALA A 145 2.11 -4.17 0.55
CA ALA A 145 0.93 -4.69 1.22
C ALA A 145 0.28 -3.65 2.17
N VAL A 146 1.09 -2.85 2.87
CA VAL A 146 0.57 -1.74 3.70
C VAL A 146 -0.04 -0.64 2.83
N GLU A 147 0.58 -0.30 1.71
CA GLU A 147 0.03 0.69 0.75
C GLU A 147 -1.29 0.23 0.13
N ASP A 148 -1.43 -1.06 -0.16
CA ASP A 148 -2.67 -1.65 -0.67
C ASP A 148 -3.79 -1.56 0.36
N TRP A 149 -3.49 -1.87 1.63
CA TRP A 149 -4.43 -1.68 2.72
C TRP A 149 -4.83 -0.20 2.90
N HIS A 150 -3.85 0.71 2.84
CA HIS A 150 -4.13 2.15 2.89
C HIS A 150 -5.03 2.60 1.75
N TYR A 151 -4.80 2.10 0.53
CA TYR A 151 -5.64 2.40 -0.62
C TYR A 151 -7.08 1.94 -0.39
N TRP A 152 -7.28 0.68 0.02
CA TRP A 152 -8.59 0.12 0.33
C TRP A 152 -9.38 0.99 1.32
N VAL A 153 -8.73 1.37 2.44
CA VAL A 153 -9.34 2.24 3.46
C VAL A 153 -9.65 3.64 2.91
N GLN A 154 -8.77 4.21 2.09
CA GLN A 154 -8.97 5.55 1.50
C GLN A 154 -10.09 5.60 0.46
N GLN A 155 -10.29 4.54 -0.32
CA GLN A 155 -11.44 4.43 -1.21
C GLN A 155 -12.76 4.25 -0.46
N GLY A 156 -12.70 3.94 0.85
CA GLY A 156 -13.88 3.66 1.66
C GLY A 156 -14.52 2.32 1.31
N TYR A 157 -13.73 1.37 0.81
CA TYR A 157 -14.19 0.02 0.54
C TYR A 157 -14.49 -0.69 1.86
N GLU A 158 -15.65 -1.34 1.90
CA GLU A 158 -16.09 -2.13 3.03
C GLU A 158 -15.81 -3.60 2.76
N PHE A 159 -15.58 -4.34 3.84
CA PHE A 159 -15.63 -5.80 3.79
C PHE A 159 -16.97 -6.25 3.23
#